data_AF-A0A7C4BMP5-F1
#
_entry.id   AF-A0A7C4BMP5-F1
#
_cell.length_a   1.000
_cell.length_b   1.000
_cell.length_c   1.000
_cell.angle_alpha   90.00
_cell.angle_beta   90.00
_cell.angle_gamma   90.00
#
_symmetry.space_group_name_H-M   'P 1'
#
loop_
_entity.id
_entity.type
_entity.pdbx_description
1 polymer ?
#
loop_
_entity_poly.entity_id
_entity_poly.type
_entity_poly.pdbx_seq_one_letter_code
_entity_poly.pdbx_strand_id
1 'polypeptide(L)'
;MICSRIIVINDGKIAGTVKLKDGKVTVIEYQSTGKITNLEESGNIYIKVHAPSDKLIPRIKLIPQVIDVITEQEDDLGSYIVIHEAGMDIRSELASTIVYSNWGLMEMRPVEMTLEDAFLDLIRENVPEDISDENESEIDETPDNDISDEQEFYDELDNTEDEPETDDGKEEENN
;
A
#
# COMPACT_ATOMS: atom_id res chain seq x y z
N MET A 1 15.06 2.82 31.05
CA MET A 1 13.60 2.53 31.11
C MET A 1 13.01 3.14 29.86
N ILE A 2 12.68 2.30 28.87
CA ILE A 2 12.09 2.73 27.60
C ILE A 2 10.61 3.10 27.81
N CYS A 3 10.04 3.93 26.94
CA CYS A 3 8.68 4.44 27.05
C CYS A 3 7.63 3.31 27.15
N SER A 4 6.68 3.41 28.09
CA SER A 4 5.58 2.45 28.26
C SER A 4 4.27 2.91 27.62
N ARG A 5 4.17 4.20 27.30
CA ARG A 5 2.97 4.83 26.73
C ARG A 5 3.37 5.97 25.80
N ILE A 6 2.69 6.06 24.67
CA ILE A 6 2.78 7.13 23.70
C ILE A 6 1.40 7.74 23.53
N ILE A 7 1.35 9.06 23.35
CA ILE A 7 0.13 9.81 23.02
C ILE A 7 0.32 10.33 21.60
N VAL A 8 -0.60 9.99 20.71
CA VAL A 8 -0.59 10.47 19.32
C VAL A 8 -1.48 11.69 19.22
N ILE A 9 -0.92 12.77 18.68
CA ILE A 9 -1.62 14.04 18.45
C ILE A 9 -1.61 14.29 16.94
N ASN A 10 -2.79 14.56 16.39
CA ASN A 10 -2.97 14.96 15.00
C ASN A 10 -3.74 16.29 14.97
N ASP A 11 -3.25 17.28 14.22
CA ASP A 11 -3.88 18.60 14.07
C ASP A 11 -4.27 19.27 15.40
N GLY A 12 -3.37 19.20 16.39
CA GLY A 12 -3.56 19.78 17.72
C GLY A 12 -4.58 19.05 18.60
N LYS A 13 -5.13 17.91 18.16
CA LYS A 13 -6.06 17.07 18.90
C LYS A 13 -5.42 15.72 19.23
N ILE A 14 -5.76 15.16 20.38
CA ILE A 14 -5.33 13.79 20.72
C ILE A 14 -6.08 12.83 19.81
N ALA A 15 -5.34 12.10 18.96
CA ALA A 15 -5.88 11.05 18.11
C ALA A 15 -6.07 9.75 18.91
N GLY A 16 -5.16 9.46 19.85
CA GLY A 16 -5.24 8.28 20.69
C GLY A 16 -4.03 8.05 21.58
N THR A 17 -4.01 6.90 22.23
CA THR A 17 -2.90 6.42 23.07
C THR A 17 -2.44 5.05 22.59
N VAL A 18 -1.13 4.82 22.61
CA VAL A 18 -0.50 3.52 22.35
C VAL A 18 0.24 3.05 23.60
N LYS A 19 -0.03 1.83 24.06
CA LYS A 19 0.71 1.19 25.16
C LYS A 19 1.76 0.24 24.60
N LEU A 20 2.91 0.23 25.25
CA LEU A 20 4.08 -0.55 24.87
C LEU A 20 4.49 -1.50 25.98
N LYS A 21 4.90 -2.71 25.61
CA LYS A 21 5.54 -3.69 26.49
C LYS A 21 6.69 -4.34 25.75
N ASP A 22 7.86 -4.35 26.38
CA ASP A 22 9.10 -4.89 25.79
C ASP A 22 9.42 -4.34 24.38
N GLY A 23 9.05 -3.07 24.13
CA GLY A 23 9.25 -2.39 22.85
C GLY A 23 8.20 -2.68 21.77
N LYS A 24 7.15 -3.46 22.08
CA LYS A 24 6.08 -3.83 21.15
C LYS A 24 4.76 -3.16 21.51
N VAL A 25 3.94 -2.88 20.49
CA VAL A 25 2.59 -2.35 20.68
C VAL A 25 1.68 -3.42 21.25
N THR A 26 1.04 -3.12 22.39
CA THR A 26 0.10 -4.04 23.03
C THR A 26 -1.33 -3.54 22.97
N VAL A 27 -1.54 -2.24 23.14
CA VAL A 27 -2.89 -1.65 23.14
C VAL A 27 -2.92 -0.35 22.37
N ILE A 28 -3.94 -0.18 21.54
CA ILE A 28 -4.26 1.06 20.83
C ILE A 28 -5.64 1.53 21.30
N GLU A 29 -5.69 2.75 21.84
CA GLU A 29 -6.92 3.43 22.28
C GLU A 29 -7.20 4.60 21.35
N TYR A 30 -8.27 4.51 20.56
CA TYR A 30 -8.67 5.52 19.59
C TYR A 30 -9.55 6.57 20.27
N GLN A 31 -9.16 7.84 20.22
CA GLN A 31 -9.88 8.92 20.91
C GLN A 31 -11.21 9.26 20.22
N SER A 32 -11.26 9.22 18.88
CA SER A 32 -12.44 9.59 18.08
C SER A 32 -13.59 8.59 18.25
N THR A 33 -13.28 7.30 18.21
CA THR A 33 -14.28 6.21 18.24
C THR A 33 -14.46 5.57 19.62
N GLY A 34 -13.51 5.77 20.54
CA GLY A 34 -13.45 5.05 21.81
C GLY A 34 -13.08 3.56 21.66
N LYS A 35 -12.73 3.10 20.45
CA LYS A 35 -12.30 1.73 20.19
C LYS A 35 -11.00 1.45 20.95
N ILE A 36 -10.92 0.27 21.56
CA ILE A 36 -9.69 -0.24 22.17
C ILE A 36 -9.34 -1.54 21.46
N THR A 37 -8.13 -1.61 20.91
CA THR A 37 -7.60 -2.80 20.27
C THR A 37 -6.48 -3.36 21.13
N ASN A 38 -6.69 -4.55 21.71
CA ASN A 38 -5.68 -5.25 22.51
C ASN A 38 -5.03 -6.36 21.67
N LEU A 39 -3.77 -6.14 21.30
CA LEU A 39 -2.98 -7.06 20.48
C LEU A 39 -2.37 -8.20 21.29
N GLU A 40 -2.50 -8.20 22.62
CA GLU A 40 -2.17 -9.37 23.44
C GLU A 40 -3.34 -10.38 23.51
N GLU A 41 -4.55 -9.99 23.08
CA GLU A 41 -5.76 -10.84 23.10
C GLU A 41 -6.01 -11.62 21.80
N SER A 42 -5.28 -11.30 20.73
CA SER A 42 -5.29 -12.04 19.47
C SER A 42 -3.91 -12.06 18.83
N GLY A 43 -3.65 -13.10 18.02
CA GLY A 43 -2.46 -13.19 17.18
C GLY A 43 -2.81 -12.96 15.71
N ASN A 44 -1.89 -12.34 14.97
CA ASN A 44 -2.03 -12.11 13.54
C ASN A 44 -0.96 -12.91 12.80
N ILE A 45 -1.36 -13.64 11.75
CA ILE A 45 -0.46 -14.38 10.88
C ILE A 45 -0.70 -13.93 9.44
N TYR A 46 0.34 -13.43 8.81
CA TYR A 46 0.35 -13.20 7.37
C TYR A 46 0.57 -14.52 6.65
N ILE A 47 -0.24 -14.75 5.62
CA ILE A 47 -0.05 -15.83 4.68
C ILE A 47 -0.07 -15.30 3.24
N LYS A 48 0.81 -15.88 2.42
CA LYS A 48 0.75 -15.75 0.96
C LYS A 48 0.50 -17.12 0.36
N VAL A 49 -0.59 -17.24 -0.39
CA VAL A 49 -1.13 -18.53 -0.83
C VAL A 49 -1.60 -18.48 -2.27
N HIS A 50 -1.26 -19.52 -3.01
CA HIS A 50 -1.84 -19.80 -4.31
C HIS A 50 -3.05 -20.74 -4.13
N ALA A 51 -4.24 -20.15 -4.09
CA ALA A 51 -5.52 -20.83 -3.91
C ALA A 51 -6.64 -20.04 -4.59
N PRO A 52 -7.76 -20.68 -4.98
CA PRO A 52 -8.96 -19.97 -5.39
C PRO A 52 -9.48 -19.09 -4.23
N SER A 53 -9.57 -17.77 -4.45
CA SER A 53 -9.93 -16.82 -3.39
C SER A 53 -11.33 -17.07 -2.81
N ASP A 54 -12.25 -17.57 -3.63
CA ASP A 54 -13.61 -17.97 -3.26
C ASP A 54 -13.65 -19.13 -2.24
N LYS A 55 -12.62 -19.98 -2.19
CA LYS A 55 -12.56 -21.17 -1.34
C LYS A 55 -11.64 -21.02 -0.13
N LEU A 56 -10.63 -20.17 -0.22
CA LEU A 56 -9.62 -20.04 0.81
C LEU A 56 -10.20 -19.49 2.12
N ILE A 57 -10.86 -18.33 2.07
CA ILE A 57 -11.38 -17.68 3.28
C ILE A 57 -12.39 -18.59 4.00
N PRO A 58 -13.40 -19.18 3.34
CA PRO A 58 -14.30 -20.13 3.98
C PRO A 58 -13.59 -21.31 4.61
N ARG A 59 -12.51 -21.81 3.97
CA ARG A 59 -11.75 -22.95 4.48
C ARG A 59 -10.92 -22.59 5.72
N ILE A 60 -10.30 -21.43 5.75
CA ILE A 60 -9.53 -20.96 6.92
C ILE A 60 -10.47 -20.67 8.09
N LYS A 61 -11.65 -20.08 7.83
CA LYS A 61 -12.67 -19.81 8.86
C LYS A 61 -13.27 -21.06 9.51
N LEU A 62 -13.01 -22.27 9.00
CA LEU A 62 -13.39 -23.52 9.66
C LEU A 62 -12.44 -23.91 10.80
N ILE A 63 -11.25 -23.32 10.87
CA ILE A 63 -10.31 -23.54 11.97
C ILE A 63 -10.91 -22.86 13.22
N PRO A 64 -11.18 -23.58 14.32
CA PRO A 64 -11.96 -23.05 15.44
C PRO A 64 -11.38 -21.79 16.09
N GLN A 65 -10.06 -21.63 16.06
CA GLN A 65 -9.34 -20.52 16.69
C GLN A 65 -9.23 -19.29 15.79
N VAL A 66 -9.68 -19.36 14.53
CA VAL A 66 -9.66 -18.20 13.62
C VAL A 66 -10.83 -17.29 13.94
N ILE A 67 -10.53 -16.05 14.28
CA ILE A 67 -11.50 -14.99 14.57
C ILE A 67 -11.93 -14.34 13.25
N ASP A 68 -10.96 -13.95 12.43
CA ASP A 68 -11.22 -13.33 11.14
C ASP A 68 -10.08 -13.52 10.14
N VAL A 69 -10.36 -13.21 8.87
CA VAL A 69 -9.38 -13.23 7.78
C VAL A 69 -9.55 -11.95 6.96
N ILE A 70 -8.52 -11.13 6.91
CA ILE A 70 -8.47 -9.88 6.14
C ILE A 70 -7.67 -10.13 4.86
N THR A 71 -8.19 -9.68 3.72
CA THR A 71 -7.48 -9.71 2.44
C THR A 71 -6.61 -8.47 2.32
N GLU A 72 -5.30 -8.64 2.17
CA GLU A 72 -4.35 -7.54 1.90
C GLU A 72 -4.28 -7.25 0.40
N GLN A 73 -4.16 -8.31 -0.41
CA GLN A 73 -4.00 -8.20 -1.85
C GLN A 73 -4.58 -9.43 -2.56
N GLU A 74 -5.37 -9.20 -3.60
CA GLU A 74 -6.00 -10.24 -4.42
C GLU A 74 -5.37 -10.27 -5.82
N ASP A 75 -4.10 -10.68 -5.86
CA ASP A 75 -3.38 -10.98 -7.11
C ASP A 75 -3.45 -12.51 -7.41
N ASP A 76 -2.72 -13.00 -8.43
CA ASP A 76 -2.55 -14.45 -8.72
C ASP A 76 -2.04 -15.26 -7.50
N LEU A 77 -1.41 -14.58 -6.56
CA LEU A 77 -0.99 -15.05 -5.24
C LEU A 77 -1.69 -14.20 -4.18
N GLY A 78 -2.78 -14.72 -3.62
CA GLY A 78 -3.55 -14.01 -2.60
C GLY A 78 -2.76 -13.86 -1.31
N SER A 79 -2.80 -12.66 -0.74
CA SER A 79 -2.17 -12.30 0.53
C SER A 79 -3.24 -11.98 1.57
N TYR A 80 -3.13 -12.60 2.75
CA TYR A 80 -4.13 -12.51 3.80
C TYR A 80 -3.52 -12.38 5.19
N ILE A 81 -4.20 -11.67 6.08
CA ILE A 81 -3.94 -11.64 7.51
C ILE A 81 -5.01 -12.49 8.21
N VAL A 82 -4.57 -13.56 8.87
CA VAL A 82 -5.42 -14.42 9.68
C VAL A 82 -5.31 -13.97 11.13
N ILE A 83 -6.43 -13.53 11.70
CA ILE A 83 -6.57 -13.15 13.10
C ILE A 83 -7.05 -14.38 13.87
N HIS A 84 -6.36 -14.73 14.96
CA HIS A 84 -6.69 -15.90 15.77
C HIS A 84 -6.68 -15.59 17.27
N GLU A 85 -7.30 -16.46 18.06
CA GLU A 85 -7.34 -16.35 19.52
C GLU A 85 -5.92 -16.32 20.12
N ALA A 86 -5.73 -15.49 21.16
CA ALA A 86 -4.45 -15.42 21.88
C ALA A 86 -4.08 -16.73 22.58
N GLY A 87 -2.78 -16.92 22.76
CA GLY A 87 -2.22 -18.04 23.52
C GLY A 87 -2.18 -19.38 22.77
N MET A 88 -2.68 -19.40 21.53
CA MET A 88 -2.68 -20.59 20.66
C MET A 88 -1.82 -20.31 19.42
N ASP A 89 -0.97 -21.26 19.03
CA ASP A 89 -0.22 -21.18 17.78
C ASP A 89 -0.94 -22.01 16.69
N ILE A 90 -1.67 -21.31 15.81
CA ILE A 90 -2.46 -21.96 14.75
C ILE A 90 -1.62 -22.28 13.49
N ARG A 91 -0.33 -21.93 13.44
CA ARG A 91 0.48 -22.03 12.20
C ARG A 91 0.52 -23.45 11.65
N SER A 92 0.64 -24.46 12.51
CA SER A 92 0.67 -25.86 12.09
C SER A 92 -0.65 -26.30 11.46
N GLU A 93 -1.78 -25.92 12.06
CA GLU A 93 -3.11 -26.26 11.57
C GLU A 93 -3.44 -25.50 10.28
N LEU A 94 -3.08 -24.20 10.23
CA LEU A 94 -3.24 -23.36 9.06
C LEU A 94 -2.44 -23.90 7.87
N ALA A 95 -1.16 -24.23 8.08
CA ALA A 95 -0.30 -24.81 7.05
C ALA A 95 -0.85 -26.16 6.56
N SER A 96 -1.26 -27.03 7.48
CA SER A 96 -1.86 -28.33 7.14
C SER A 96 -3.13 -28.16 6.31
N THR A 97 -4.02 -27.24 6.70
CA THR A 97 -5.29 -26.98 6.01
C THR A 97 -5.08 -26.54 4.56
N ILE A 98 -4.07 -25.68 4.34
CA ILE A 98 -3.72 -25.17 3.01
C ILE A 98 -3.13 -26.31 2.15
N VAL A 99 -2.15 -27.04 2.69
CA VAL A 99 -1.46 -28.12 1.97
C VAL A 99 -2.39 -29.29 1.65
N TYR A 100 -3.26 -29.70 2.58
CA TYR A 100 -4.25 -30.77 2.33
C TYR A 100 -5.29 -30.39 1.28
N SER A 101 -5.52 -29.09 1.06
CA SER A 101 -6.39 -28.60 -0.01
C SER A 101 -5.69 -28.54 -1.36
N ASN A 102 -4.45 -29.04 -1.45
CA ASN A 102 -3.57 -28.99 -2.62
C ASN A 102 -3.32 -27.55 -3.11
N TRP A 103 -3.28 -26.61 -2.16
CA TRP A 103 -2.95 -25.20 -2.41
C TRP A 103 -1.49 -24.92 -2.10
N GLY A 104 -0.94 -23.90 -2.74
CA GLY A 104 0.46 -23.53 -2.55
C GLY A 104 0.63 -22.54 -1.40
N LEU A 105 1.21 -22.95 -0.28
CA LEU A 105 1.66 -22.03 0.78
C LEU A 105 3.04 -21.46 0.44
N MET A 106 3.12 -20.17 0.16
CA MET A 106 4.36 -19.50 -0.28
C MET A 106 5.07 -18.77 0.86
N GLU A 107 4.31 -18.11 1.72
CA GLU A 107 4.84 -17.41 2.88
C GLU A 107 3.90 -17.58 4.07
N MET A 108 4.48 -17.72 5.26
CA MET A 108 3.76 -17.65 6.53
C MET A 108 4.66 -16.98 7.57
N ARG A 109 4.18 -15.89 8.17
CA ARG A 109 4.91 -15.21 9.25
C ARG A 109 3.95 -14.57 10.25
N PRO A 110 4.32 -14.48 11.54
CA PRO A 110 3.58 -13.65 12.47
C PRO A 110 3.64 -12.19 12.02
N VAL A 111 2.57 -11.45 12.28
CA VAL A 111 2.50 -10.00 12.07
C VAL A 111 2.38 -9.35 13.42
N GLU A 112 3.34 -8.47 13.69
CA GLU A 112 3.32 -7.61 14.87
C GLU A 112 3.02 -6.20 14.40
N MET A 113 2.14 -5.51 15.11
CA MET A 113 1.88 -4.10 14.87
C MET A 113 3.10 -3.28 15.30
N THR A 114 3.66 -2.49 14.38
CA THR A 114 4.73 -1.56 14.73
C THR A 114 4.17 -0.27 15.31
N LEU A 115 5.05 0.55 15.90
CA LEU A 115 4.66 1.88 16.36
C LEU A 115 4.28 2.83 15.22
N GLU A 116 4.92 2.66 14.07
CA GLU A 116 4.61 3.47 12.89
C GLU A 116 3.25 3.08 12.33
N ASP A 117 2.96 1.78 12.21
CA ASP A 117 1.64 1.30 11.78
C ASP A 117 0.53 1.80 12.70
N ALA A 118 0.71 1.66 14.02
CA ALA A 118 -0.25 2.15 15.01
C ALA A 118 -0.44 3.68 14.95
N PHE A 119 0.63 4.43 14.66
CA PHE A 119 0.59 5.87 14.49
C PHE A 119 -0.19 6.26 13.23
N LEU A 120 0.08 5.61 12.09
CA LEU A 120 -0.63 5.84 10.84
C LEU A 120 -2.11 5.53 10.97
N ASP A 121 -2.47 4.40 11.59
CA ASP A 121 -3.86 4.03 11.84
C ASP A 121 -4.59 5.07 12.70
N LEU A 122 -3.94 5.57 13.76
CA LEU A 122 -4.53 6.61 14.62
C LEU A 122 -4.73 7.95 13.89
N ILE A 123 -3.88 8.28 12.92
CA ILE A 123 -4.01 9.50 12.13
C ILE A 123 -5.09 9.35 11.05
N ARG A 124 -5.16 8.19 10.39
CA ARG A 124 -6.19 7.88 9.38
C ARG A 124 -7.60 7.94 9.96
N GLU A 125 -7.80 7.42 11.17
CA GLU A 125 -9.10 7.46 11.87
C GLU A 125 -9.49 8.85 12.40
N ASN A 126 -8.59 9.83 12.28
CA ASN A 126 -8.76 11.21 12.73
C ASN A 126 -8.67 12.22 11.56
N VAL A 127 -8.87 11.77 10.32
CA VAL A 127 -9.04 12.67 9.17
C VAL A 127 -10.36 13.43 9.37
N PRO A 128 -10.33 14.76 9.53
CA PRO A 128 -11.55 15.56 9.57
C PRO A 128 -12.29 15.45 8.24
N GLU A 129 -13.61 15.43 8.25
CA GLU A 129 -14.49 15.38 7.05
C GLU A 129 -14.34 16.61 6.12
N ASP A 130 -13.41 17.54 6.39
CA ASP A 130 -13.26 18.82 5.68
C ASP A 130 -12.21 18.80 4.55
N ILE A 131 -11.70 17.63 4.14
CA ILE A 131 -10.91 17.50 2.90
C ILE A 131 -11.79 16.88 1.81
N SER A 132 -12.92 17.51 1.52
CA SER A 132 -13.63 17.29 0.25
C SER A 132 -12.98 18.19 -0.80
N ASP A 133 -12.17 17.59 -1.67
CA ASP A 133 -12.03 17.91 -3.10
C ASP A 133 -12.43 19.34 -3.53
N GLU A 134 -11.57 20.33 -3.29
CA GLU A 134 -11.59 21.59 -4.04
C GLU A 134 -10.18 21.88 -4.57
N ASN A 135 -9.90 21.34 -5.77
CA ASN A 135 -9.30 22.07 -6.89
C ASN A 135 -9.03 21.10 -8.06
N GLU A 136 -10.10 20.74 -8.77
CA GLU A 136 -9.99 20.27 -10.16
C GLU A 136 -11.10 20.93 -11.01
N SER A 137 -11.01 22.25 -11.14
CA SER A 137 -11.67 23.10 -12.15
C SER A 137 -11.12 24.52 -11.90
N GLU A 138 -10.50 25.28 -12.80
CA GLU A 138 -10.65 25.43 -14.25
C GLU A 138 -9.29 25.89 -14.81
N ILE A 139 -8.73 25.17 -15.79
CA ILE A 139 -7.87 25.81 -16.80
C ILE A 139 -8.79 25.96 -18.01
N ASP A 140 -9.47 27.11 -18.06
CA ASP A 140 -10.17 27.57 -19.25
C ASP A 140 -9.09 27.97 -20.27
N GLU A 141 -8.72 27.04 -21.16
CA GLU A 141 -7.95 27.38 -22.36
C GLU A 141 -8.85 28.15 -23.32
N THR A 142 -9.03 29.44 -23.08
CA THR A 142 -9.32 30.39 -24.16
C THR A 142 -8.01 31.05 -24.57
N PRO A 143 -7.55 30.88 -25.83
CA PRO A 143 -6.36 31.55 -26.32
C PRO A 143 -6.69 33.02 -26.55
N ASP A 144 -6.36 33.87 -25.57
CA ASP A 144 -6.24 35.31 -25.77
C ASP A 144 -4.98 35.58 -26.60
N ASN A 145 -5.18 35.58 -27.91
CA ASN A 145 -4.40 36.38 -28.86
C ASN A 145 -4.48 37.85 -28.43
N ASP A 146 -3.39 38.39 -27.89
CA ASP A 146 -2.92 39.77 -28.14
C ASP A 146 -1.71 40.07 -27.25
N ILE A 147 -0.52 39.63 -27.64
CA ILE A 147 0.71 40.41 -27.44
C ILE A 147 1.51 40.33 -28.74
N SER A 148 1.24 41.28 -29.63
CA SER A 148 2.21 41.82 -30.56
C SER A 148 3.48 42.26 -29.80
N ASP A 149 4.63 42.08 -30.46
CA ASP A 149 5.95 42.62 -30.09
C ASP A 149 6.83 41.72 -29.22
N GLU A 150 7.44 40.69 -29.81
CA GLU A 150 8.80 40.23 -29.47
C GLU A 150 9.43 39.36 -30.58
N GLN A 151 9.17 39.72 -31.84
CA GLN A 151 9.62 39.00 -33.04
C GLN A 151 10.92 39.56 -33.65
N GLU A 152 11.80 40.11 -32.82
CA GLU A 152 13.13 40.59 -33.22
C GLU A 152 14.19 40.08 -32.23
N PHE A 153 14.61 38.82 -32.28
CA PHE A 153 15.93 38.50 -31.71
C PHE A 153 16.70 37.26 -32.17
N TYR A 154 16.14 36.27 -32.87
CA TYR A 154 16.95 35.08 -33.28
C TYR A 154 16.77 34.61 -34.74
N ASP A 155 16.35 35.48 -35.66
CA ASP A 155 16.38 35.24 -37.12
C ASP A 155 17.79 35.44 -37.74
N GLU A 156 18.85 34.97 -37.08
CA GLU A 156 20.21 35.08 -37.63
C GLU A 156 21.03 33.79 -37.59
N LEU A 157 20.40 32.63 -37.74
CA LEU A 157 21.13 31.39 -38.08
C LEU A 157 20.31 30.49 -39.01
N ASP A 158 19.96 30.99 -40.20
CA ASP A 158 19.88 30.11 -41.35
C ASP A 158 20.42 30.85 -42.58
N ASN A 159 21.62 30.45 -43.03
CA ASN A 159 22.09 30.61 -44.40
C ASN A 159 23.44 29.92 -44.55
N THR A 160 23.42 28.67 -44.97
CA THR A 160 24.19 28.21 -46.12
C THR A 160 23.57 26.89 -46.58
N GLU A 161 22.61 27.03 -47.50
CA GLU A 161 22.31 26.00 -48.49
C GLU A 161 23.59 25.67 -49.26
N ASP A 162 23.84 24.38 -49.50
CA ASP A 162 24.34 23.86 -50.78
C ASP A 162 24.27 22.31 -50.74
N GLU A 163 23.19 21.77 -51.30
CA GLU A 163 23.21 20.49 -52.01
C GLU A 163 23.57 20.77 -53.49
N PRO A 164 23.81 19.77 -54.37
CA PRO A 164 24.10 18.33 -54.22
C PRO A 164 25.33 17.91 -55.06
N GLU A 165 25.75 16.64 -55.06
CA GLU A 165 26.08 15.90 -56.30
C GLU A 165 26.07 14.38 -56.06
N THR A 166 25.38 13.69 -56.97
CA THR A 166 25.34 12.25 -57.21
C THR A 166 26.55 11.80 -58.04
N ASP A 167 27.19 10.65 -57.78
CA ASP A 167 27.63 9.73 -58.87
C ASP A 167 28.04 8.32 -58.39
N ASP A 168 27.59 7.37 -59.20
CA ASP A 168 27.94 5.98 -59.53
C ASP A 168 28.67 4.99 -58.60
N GLY A 169 28.19 3.73 -58.66
CA GLY A 169 28.97 2.55 -58.29
C GLY A 169 28.22 1.23 -58.02
N LYS A 170 27.53 0.68 -59.03
CA LYS A 170 27.30 -0.78 -59.26
C LYS A 170 28.60 -1.61 -59.06
N GLU A 171 28.70 -2.93 -58.88
CA GLU A 171 27.89 -4.15 -59.01
C GLU A 171 28.78 -5.33 -58.50
N GLU A 172 28.16 -6.44 -58.07
CA GLU A 172 28.61 -7.86 -58.13
C GLU A 172 29.93 -8.27 -57.39
N GLU A 173 30.17 -9.48 -56.86
CA GLU A 173 29.88 -10.85 -57.26
C GLU A 173 29.98 -11.83 -56.05
N ASN A 174 29.09 -12.83 -56.05
CA ASN A 174 29.33 -14.27 -55.81
C ASN A 174 30.34 -14.75 -54.73
N ASN A 175 29.82 -15.44 -53.71
CA ASN A 175 30.11 -16.88 -53.48
C ASN A 175 29.12 -17.51 -52.49
#